data_AF-A0A844TL78-F1
#
_entry.id   AF-A0A844TL78-F1
#
_cell.length_a   1.000
_cell.length_b   1.000
_cell.length_c   1.000
_cell.angle_alpha   90.00
_cell.angle_beta   90.00
_cell.angle_gamma   90.00
#
_symmetry.space_group_name_H-M   'P 1'
#
loop_
_entity.id
_entity.type
_entity.pdbx_description
1 polymer ?
#
loop_
_entity_poly.entity_id
_entity_poly.type
_entity_poly.pdbx_seq_one_letter_code
_entity_poly.pdbx_strand_id
1 'polypeptide(L)'
;MTKRTSSIDSFLGILKGKTTTVATIEEMNQAASAGWASEAEYEDQPTSPERFTPYDPANSLTTEEDIAVFLADATETGNTQYIALARKIAARARFKNKQRDRY
;
A
#
# COMPACT_ATOMS: atom_id res chain seq x y z
N MET A 1 -31.50 -19.97 -46.22
CA MET A 1 -30.99 -20.07 -44.83
C MET A 1 -30.90 -18.65 -44.27
N THR A 2 -32.00 -18.10 -43.74
CA THR A 2 -32.10 -16.68 -43.39
C THR A 2 -31.73 -16.49 -41.92
N LYS A 3 -30.65 -15.75 -41.63
CA LYS A 3 -30.25 -15.43 -40.25
C LYS A 3 -31.42 -14.71 -39.56
N ARG A 4 -31.96 -15.29 -38.49
CA ARG A 4 -32.90 -14.58 -37.60
C ARG A 4 -32.10 -13.49 -36.90
N THR A 5 -32.13 -12.27 -37.43
CA THR A 5 -31.59 -11.09 -36.76
C THR A 5 -32.45 -10.82 -35.52
N SER A 6 -31.92 -11.18 -34.35
CA SER A 6 -32.43 -10.73 -33.07
C SER A 6 -32.04 -9.26 -32.90
N SER A 7 -32.90 -8.34 -33.33
CA SER A 7 -32.62 -6.89 -33.20
C SER A 7 -32.59 -6.51 -31.73
N ILE A 8 -31.70 -5.59 -31.38
CA ILE A 8 -31.61 -4.96 -30.05
C ILE A 8 -32.97 -4.39 -29.62
N ASP A 9 -33.79 -3.94 -30.58
CA ASP A 9 -35.16 -3.47 -30.32
C ASP A 9 -36.07 -4.54 -29.71
N SER A 10 -35.88 -5.81 -30.08
CA SER A 10 -36.62 -6.93 -29.49
C SER A 10 -36.25 -7.15 -28.03
N PHE A 11 -34.99 -6.89 -27.66
CA PHE A 11 -34.54 -6.94 -26.27
C PHE A 11 -35.03 -5.72 -25.47
N LEU A 12 -34.99 -4.52 -26.05
CA LEU A 12 -35.48 -3.30 -25.42
C LEU A 12 -36.99 -3.32 -25.18
N GLY A 13 -37.76 -3.91 -26.09
CA GLY A 13 -39.20 -4.12 -25.91
C GLY A 13 -39.55 -5.00 -24.71
N ILE A 14 -38.72 -6.00 -24.39
CA ILE A 14 -38.90 -6.90 -23.23
C ILE A 14 -38.54 -6.22 -21.92
N LEU A 15 -37.57 -5.29 -21.94
CA LEU A 15 -37.09 -4.56 -20.78
C LEU A 15 -37.94 -3.32 -20.46
N LYS A 16 -38.71 -2.82 -21.44
CA LYS A 16 -39.60 -1.67 -21.29
C LYS A 16 -40.69 -1.97 -20.25
N GLY A 17 -40.53 -1.42 -19.04
CA GLY A 17 -41.43 -1.62 -17.89
C GLY A 17 -40.89 -2.56 -16.80
N LYS A 18 -39.73 -3.20 -17.00
CA LYS A 18 -39.06 -4.06 -16.00
C LYS A 18 -37.80 -3.43 -15.40
N THR A 19 -37.33 -2.31 -15.94
CA THR A 19 -36.12 -1.62 -15.49
C THR A 19 -36.45 -0.20 -15.06
N THR A 20 -36.08 0.18 -13.84
CA THR A 20 -36.09 1.57 -13.38
C THR A 20 -35.01 2.33 -14.13
N THR A 21 -35.34 3.51 -14.65
CA THR A 21 -34.38 4.41 -15.31
C THR A 21 -33.15 4.60 -14.41
N VAL A 22 -31.96 4.37 -14.98
CA VAL A 22 -30.69 4.60 -14.29
C VAL A 22 -30.64 6.07 -13.88
N ALA A 23 -30.38 6.32 -12.60
CA ALA A 23 -30.22 7.67 -12.06
C ALA A 23 -29.24 8.46 -12.94
N THR A 24 -29.55 9.73 -13.18
CA THR A 24 -28.66 10.63 -13.94
C THR A 24 -27.30 10.71 -13.26
N ILE A 25 -26.23 11.01 -14.02
CA ILE A 25 -24.87 11.17 -13.46
C ILE A 25 -24.85 12.17 -12.28
N GLU A 26 -25.74 13.16 -12.33
CA GLU A 26 -25.90 14.17 -11.28
C GLU A 26 -26.47 13.56 -9.99
N GLU A 27 -27.48 12.70 -10.07
CA GLU A 27 -28.01 11.96 -8.92
C GLU A 27 -26.98 10.97 -8.33
N MET A 28 -26.15 10.36 -9.19
CA MET A 28 -25.05 9.49 -8.73
C MET A 28 -23.97 10.31 -7.99
N ASN A 29 -23.60 11.47 -8.52
CA ASN A 29 -22.65 12.38 -7.86
C ASN A 29 -23.23 12.95 -6.56
N GLN A 30 -24.54 13.21 -6.50
CA GLN A 30 -25.22 13.67 -5.31
C GLN A 30 -25.29 12.57 -4.24
N ALA A 31 -25.59 11.33 -4.62
CA ALA A 31 -25.58 10.18 -3.71
C ALA A 31 -24.15 9.85 -3.23
N ALA A 32 -23.15 9.99 -4.10
CA ALA A 32 -21.75 9.87 -3.72
C ALA A 32 -21.38 10.99 -2.74
N SER A 33 -21.72 12.26 -3.02
CA SER A 33 -21.46 13.39 -2.12
C SER A 33 -22.13 13.25 -0.75
N ALA A 34 -23.32 12.63 -0.71
CA ALA A 34 -24.07 12.35 0.52
C ALA A 34 -23.57 11.11 1.27
N GLY A 35 -22.68 10.29 0.68
CA GLY A 35 -22.43 8.91 1.10
C GLY A 35 -20.98 8.51 1.34
N TRP A 36 -20.07 9.45 1.58
CA TRP A 36 -18.79 9.22 2.31
C TRP A 36 -18.70 10.04 3.60
N ALA A 37 -19.74 10.81 3.91
CA ALA A 37 -19.96 11.40 5.21
C ALA A 37 -20.93 10.52 6.01
N SER A 38 -20.55 9.25 6.22
CA SER A 38 -21.08 8.59 7.40
C SER A 38 -20.46 9.29 8.60
N GLU A 39 -21.25 10.17 9.21
CA GLU A 39 -21.29 10.46 10.64
C GLU A 39 -21.47 9.13 11.38
N ALA A 40 -20.46 8.26 11.30
CA ALA A 40 -20.27 7.19 12.25
C ALA A 40 -19.48 7.85 13.35
N GLU A 41 -20.20 8.25 14.40
CA GLU A 41 -19.64 8.44 15.73
C GLU A 41 -18.89 7.16 16.10
N TYR A 42 -17.61 7.08 15.72
CA TYR A 42 -16.68 6.06 16.20
C TYR A 42 -16.24 6.49 17.60
N GLU A 43 -17.14 6.32 18.56
CA GLU A 43 -16.74 6.15 19.95
C GLU A 43 -15.77 4.97 20.00
N ASP A 44 -14.54 5.22 20.45
CA ASP A 44 -13.41 4.28 20.53
C ASP A 44 -12.54 4.11 19.28
N GLN A 45 -12.29 5.18 18.52
CA GLN A 45 -11.02 5.25 17.79
C GLN A 45 -9.87 5.38 18.81
N PRO A 46 -8.88 4.45 18.84
CA PRO A 46 -7.65 4.72 19.57
C PRO A 46 -6.98 5.93 18.93
N THR A 47 -7.16 7.10 19.52
CA THR A 47 -6.56 8.39 19.13
C THR A 47 -5.05 8.45 19.38
N SER A 48 -4.38 7.30 19.37
CA SER A 48 -2.92 7.28 19.35
C SER A 48 -2.50 7.46 17.90
N PRO A 49 -2.05 8.65 17.47
CA PRO A 49 -1.45 8.77 16.14
C PRO A 49 -0.31 7.75 16.10
N GLU A 50 -0.39 6.76 15.21
CA GLU A 50 0.73 5.86 14.98
C GLU A 50 1.93 6.73 14.59
N ARG A 51 2.87 6.90 15.53
CA ARG A 51 4.05 7.72 15.30
C ARG A 51 4.92 6.97 14.32
N PHE A 52 4.95 7.44 13.07
CA PHE A 52 5.88 6.93 12.08
C PHE A 52 7.30 7.23 12.55
N THR A 53 8.00 6.20 13.05
CA THR A 53 9.40 6.33 13.42
C THR A 53 10.25 6.06 12.18
N PRO A 54 11.19 6.95 11.82
CA PRO A 54 12.10 6.69 10.70
C PRO A 54 12.86 5.39 10.93
N TYR A 55 12.81 4.50 9.93
CA TYR A 55 13.52 3.23 10.01
C TYR A 55 15.04 3.45 10.01
N ASP A 56 15.71 2.86 11.00
CA ASP A 56 17.17 2.82 11.08
C ASP A 56 17.67 1.40 10.71
N PRO A 57 18.32 1.20 9.55
CA PRO A 57 18.76 -0.11 9.10
C PRO A 57 19.82 -0.75 10.02
N ALA A 58 20.60 0.05 10.75
CA ALA A 58 21.61 -0.50 11.68
C ALA A 58 20.95 -1.20 12.88
N ASN A 59 19.65 -0.98 13.14
CA ASN A 59 18.92 -1.68 14.20
C ASN A 59 18.61 -3.13 13.84
N SER A 60 18.56 -3.48 12.55
CA SER A 60 18.27 -4.83 12.09
C SER A 60 19.53 -5.70 11.93
N LEU A 61 20.73 -5.10 11.95
CA LEU A 61 22.00 -5.79 11.75
C LEU A 61 22.60 -6.25 13.09
N THR A 62 22.00 -7.26 13.70
CA THR A 62 22.27 -7.65 15.09
C THR A 62 23.40 -8.67 15.25
N THR A 63 23.83 -9.30 14.17
CA THR A 63 24.90 -10.29 14.13
C THR A 63 25.95 -9.91 13.08
N GLU A 64 27.15 -10.49 13.17
CA GLU A 64 28.15 -10.32 12.10
C GLU A 64 27.72 -11.00 10.79
N GLU A 65 26.88 -12.04 10.85
CA GLU A 65 26.32 -12.70 9.67
C GLU A 65 25.36 -11.76 8.92
N ASP A 66 24.42 -11.11 9.62
CA ASP A 66 23.53 -10.10 9.02
C ASP A 66 24.32 -8.97 8.34
N ILE A 67 25.39 -8.53 9.00
CA ILE A 67 26.29 -7.47 8.48
C ILE A 67 27.01 -7.95 7.22
N ALA A 68 27.48 -9.20 7.20
CA ALA A 68 28.19 -9.77 6.05
C ALA A 68 27.27 -9.89 4.83
N VAL A 69 26.06 -10.44 5.01
CA VAL A 69 25.05 -10.55 3.94
C VAL A 69 24.70 -9.17 3.40
N PHE A 70 24.40 -8.21 4.28
CA PHE A 70 24.06 -6.84 3.88
C PHE A 70 25.17 -6.16 3.06
N LEU A 71 26.45 -6.37 3.43
CA LEU A 71 27.57 -5.81 2.67
C LEU A 71 27.77 -6.52 1.33
N ALA A 72 27.53 -7.83 1.25
CA ALA A 72 27.61 -8.59 0.01
C ALA A 72 26.55 -8.09 -1.00
N ASP A 73 25.29 -7.99 -0.59
CA ASP A 73 24.20 -7.46 -1.41
C ASP A 73 24.51 -6.05 -1.90
N ALA A 74 25.05 -5.20 -1.00
CA ALA A 74 25.44 -3.84 -1.37
C ALA A 74 26.53 -3.83 -2.45
N THR A 75 27.51 -4.73 -2.39
CA THR A 75 28.56 -4.83 -3.41
C THR A 75 28.05 -5.36 -4.75
N GLU A 76 27.05 -6.24 -4.74
CA GLU A 76 26.43 -6.77 -5.95
C GLU A 76 25.73 -5.68 -6.77
N THR A 77 25.25 -4.61 -6.12
CA THR A 77 24.66 -3.46 -6.83
C THR A 77 25.63 -2.74 -7.77
N GLY A 78 26.95 -2.87 -7.57
CA GLY A 78 27.97 -2.10 -8.28
C GLY A 78 27.93 -0.58 -8.02
N ASN A 79 27.03 -0.09 -7.17
CA ASN A 79 26.84 1.33 -6.90
C ASN A 79 27.78 1.79 -5.79
N THR A 80 28.81 2.56 -6.16
CA THR A 80 29.86 3.02 -5.23
C THR A 80 29.32 3.87 -4.08
N GLN A 81 28.28 4.68 -4.31
CA GLN A 81 27.65 5.49 -3.27
C GLN A 81 26.87 4.62 -2.28
N TYR A 82 26.12 3.65 -2.80
CA TYR A 82 25.37 2.71 -1.96
C TYR A 82 26.30 1.82 -1.12
N ILE A 83 27.38 1.31 -1.72
CA ILE A 83 28.43 0.55 -1.00
C ILE A 83 29.03 1.38 0.14
N ALA A 84 29.33 2.66 -0.10
CA ALA A 84 29.86 3.54 0.94
C ALA A 84 28.86 3.77 2.08
N LEU A 85 27.58 3.93 1.76
CA LEU A 85 26.51 4.06 2.75
C LEU A 85 26.35 2.78 3.57
N ALA A 86 26.32 1.61 2.91
CA ALA A 86 26.22 0.31 3.57
C ALA A 86 27.37 0.09 4.55
N ARG A 87 28.60 0.45 4.18
CA ARG A 87 29.76 0.39 5.10
C ARG A 87 29.60 1.27 6.34
N LYS A 88 29.03 2.48 6.22
CA LYS A 88 28.74 3.36 7.36
C LYS A 88 27.69 2.74 8.29
N ILE A 89 26.63 2.18 7.72
CA ILE A 89 25.57 1.50 8.46
C ILE A 89 26.13 0.28 9.21
N ALA A 90 26.92 -0.56 8.54
CA ALA A 90 27.58 -1.72 9.13
C ALA A 90 28.50 -1.33 10.29
N ALA A 91 29.31 -0.28 10.14
CA ALA A 91 30.17 0.20 11.23
C ALA A 91 29.35 0.63 12.46
N ARG A 92 28.22 1.31 12.26
CA ARG A 92 27.31 1.69 13.35
C ARG A 92 26.67 0.46 14.00
N ALA A 93 26.22 -0.51 13.21
CA ALA A 93 25.66 -1.76 13.73
C ALA A 93 26.66 -2.51 14.62
N ARG A 94 27.91 -2.66 14.18
CA ARG A 94 29.00 -3.26 14.99
C ARG A 94 29.21 -2.56 16.31
N PHE A 95 29.26 -1.22 16.29
CA PHE A 95 29.38 -0.44 17.52
C PHE A 95 28.22 -0.75 18.47
N LYS A 96 26.99 -0.74 17.98
CA LYS A 96 25.80 -1.05 18.79
C LYS A 96 25.80 -2.48 19.33
N ASN A 97 26.17 -3.47 18.52
CA ASN A 97 26.24 -4.87 18.95
C ASN A 97 27.27 -5.03 20.08
N LYS A 98 28.44 -4.40 19.95
CA LYS A 98 29.45 -4.35 21.01
C LYS A 98 28.97 -3.66 22.29
N GLN A 99 28.06 -2.69 22.21
CA GLN A 99 27.46 -2.07 23.41
C GLN A 99 26.43 -3.00 24.06
N ARG A 100 25.66 -3.73 23.26
CA ARG A 100 24.68 -4.70 23.74
C ARG A 100 25.35 -5.83 24.52
N ASP A 101 26.44 -6.39 23.98
CA ASP A 101 27.10 -7.57 24.56
C ASP A 101 27.92 -7.26 25.84
N ARG A 102 27.93 -5.99 26.28
CA ARG A 102 28.58 -5.56 27.53
C ARG A 102 27.67 -5.58 28.75
N TYR A 103 26.37 -5.82 28.55
CA TYR A 103 25.36 -5.94 29.60
C TYR A 103 24.78 -7.35 29.59
#